data_AF-A0A5M6DFL4-F1
#
_entry.id   AF-A0A5M6DFL4-F1
#
_cell.length_a   1.000
_cell.length_b   1.000
_cell.length_c   1.000
_cell.angle_alpha   90.00
_cell.angle_beta   90.00
_cell.angle_gamma   90.00
#
_symmetry.space_group_name_H-M   'P 1'
#
loop_
_entity.id
_entity.type
_entity.pdbx_description
1 polymer ?
#
loop_
_entity_poly.entity_id
_entity_poly.type
_entity_poly.pdbx_seq_one_letter_code
_entity_poly.pdbx_strand_id
1 'polypeptide(L)'
;MSRLPKLPILLAAFLILTTTFCAKGRAQDAPKGDSSEKTIEIPKAAYETEQGRFLAIELRNLLRTRSTLGSKHPTLPMVEARIEEISQLLEPYRTVAPEPAPNPFQKRGENAMPASRQLASPPTSRIPTDDDQNSDLRVLLVELMQRVRTLELRVEKLEQKLR
;
A
#
# COMPACT_ATOMS: atom_id res chain seq x y z
N MET A 1 38.84 -20.27 64.68
CA MET A 1 38.44 -21.68 64.43
C MET A 1 37.02 -21.61 63.89
N SER A 2 36.63 -21.97 62.66
CA SER A 2 37.17 -22.93 61.69
C SER A 2 36.54 -22.65 60.31
N ARG A 3 37.36 -22.43 59.26
CA ARG A 3 37.53 -23.25 58.03
C ARG A 3 36.48 -23.13 56.92
N LEU A 4 36.88 -22.44 55.84
CA LEU A 4 36.44 -22.64 54.45
C LEU A 4 36.84 -24.04 53.92
N PRO A 5 36.08 -24.59 52.96
CA PRO A 5 36.66 -25.26 51.78
C PRO A 5 35.98 -24.80 50.47
N LYS A 6 36.72 -24.24 49.50
CA LYS A 6 37.37 -24.89 48.33
C LYS A 6 36.41 -25.42 47.25
N LEU A 7 36.46 -24.74 46.08
CA LEU A 7 35.96 -25.17 44.77
C LEU A 7 36.62 -26.47 44.29
N PRO A 8 35.96 -27.22 43.39
CA PRO A 8 36.65 -27.70 42.20
C PRO A 8 35.90 -27.45 40.88
N ILE A 9 36.71 -27.13 39.87
CA ILE A 9 36.46 -27.05 38.43
C ILE A 9 36.21 -28.45 37.86
N LEU A 10 35.21 -28.64 36.98
CA LEU A 10 35.15 -29.70 35.94
C LEU A 10 33.99 -29.33 34.96
N LEU A 11 34.26 -28.76 33.79
CA LEU A 11 34.57 -29.43 32.51
C LEU A 11 33.35 -30.13 31.88
N ALA A 12 32.69 -29.45 30.93
CA ALA A 12 31.88 -30.09 29.91
C ALA A 12 32.03 -29.29 28.61
N ALA A 13 32.92 -29.79 27.75
CA ALA A 13 33.07 -29.36 26.38
C ALA A 13 31.82 -29.75 25.59
N PHE A 14 31.15 -28.79 24.98
CA PHE A 14 30.20 -29.05 23.89
C PHE A 14 30.81 -28.59 22.57
N LEU A 15 31.80 -29.40 22.18
CA LEU A 15 31.95 -30.01 20.86
C LEU A 15 31.23 -29.28 19.71
N ILE A 16 32.02 -28.49 18.99
CA ILE A 16 31.82 -28.12 17.59
C ILE A 16 31.73 -29.42 16.79
N LEU A 17 30.53 -29.78 16.31
CA LEU A 17 30.34 -30.90 15.39
C LEU A 17 29.96 -30.37 14.01
N THR A 18 31.00 -30.07 13.24
CA THR A 18 30.96 -30.02 11.78
C THR A 18 30.74 -31.42 11.24
N THR A 19 29.64 -31.67 10.52
CA THR A 19 29.59 -32.73 9.51
C THR A 19 28.83 -32.28 8.26
N THR A 20 29.51 -32.50 7.15
CA THR A 20 29.17 -32.32 5.75
C THR A 20 27.90 -33.05 5.34
N PHE A 21 27.00 -32.38 4.63
CA PHE A 21 26.00 -33.05 3.80
C PHE A 21 25.99 -32.51 2.36
N CYS A 22 26.50 -33.38 1.49
CA CYS A 22 26.19 -33.63 0.08
C CYS A 22 25.80 -32.47 -0.85
N ALA A 23 26.68 -32.24 -1.82
CA ALA A 23 26.34 -31.76 -3.14
C ALA A 23 25.31 -32.68 -3.82
N LYS A 24 24.25 -32.10 -4.41
CA LYS A 24 23.56 -32.70 -5.55
C LYS A 24 23.14 -31.60 -6.51
N GLY A 25 23.69 -31.70 -7.72
CA GLY A 25 23.44 -30.77 -8.81
C GLY A 25 21.99 -30.79 -9.28
N ARG A 26 21.53 -29.59 -9.63
CA ARG A 26 20.74 -29.24 -10.83
C ARG A 26 20.06 -30.41 -11.57
N ALA A 27 18.81 -30.64 -11.25
CA ALA A 27 17.72 -30.99 -12.17
C ALA A 27 16.52 -30.18 -11.66
N GLN A 28 16.19 -29.03 -12.28
CA GLN A 28 15.14 -28.98 -13.30
C GLN A 28 14.00 -29.95 -13.01
N ASP A 29 13.23 -29.63 -11.98
CA ASP A 29 11.78 -29.74 -12.03
C ASP A 29 11.25 -28.51 -11.29
N ALA A 30 11.05 -27.44 -12.06
CA ALA A 30 10.21 -26.36 -11.61
C ALA A 30 8.80 -26.96 -11.46
N PRO A 31 8.20 -27.01 -10.26
CA PRO A 31 6.75 -27.04 -10.24
C PRO A 31 6.33 -25.75 -10.93
N LYS A 32 5.80 -25.88 -12.14
CA LYS A 32 4.85 -24.94 -12.74
C LYS A 32 3.71 -24.84 -11.73
N GLY A 33 3.93 -24.07 -10.68
CA GLY A 33 2.88 -23.59 -9.83
C GLY A 33 2.09 -22.65 -10.71
N ASP A 34 0.95 -23.13 -11.20
CA ASP A 34 -0.22 -22.31 -11.46
C ASP A 34 -0.63 -21.65 -10.14
N SER A 35 0.24 -20.83 -9.55
CA SER A 35 -0.20 -19.72 -8.74
C SER A 35 -0.74 -18.75 -9.78
N SER A 36 -2.02 -18.91 -10.12
CA SER A 36 -2.82 -17.82 -10.66
C SER A 36 -2.72 -16.70 -9.63
N GLU A 37 -1.66 -15.89 -9.74
CA GLU A 37 -1.54 -14.61 -9.11
C GLU A 37 -2.71 -13.85 -9.70
N LYS A 38 -3.85 -13.91 -8.99
CA LYS A 38 -5.05 -13.17 -9.36
C LYS A 38 -4.59 -11.72 -9.36
N THR A 39 -4.27 -11.21 -10.55
CA THR A 39 -4.04 -9.80 -10.77
C THR A 39 -5.35 -9.14 -10.39
N ILE A 40 -5.39 -8.58 -9.18
CA ILE A 40 -6.55 -7.86 -8.68
C ILE A 40 -6.65 -6.61 -9.55
N GLU A 41 -7.53 -6.67 -10.55
CA GLU A 41 -7.75 -5.56 -11.47
C GLU A 41 -8.49 -4.43 -10.75
N ILE A 42 -7.84 -3.27 -10.67
CA ILE A 42 -8.41 -2.07 -10.06
C ILE A 42 -9.36 -1.41 -11.07
N PRO A 43 -10.64 -1.19 -10.74
CA PRO A 43 -11.59 -0.59 -11.66
C PRO A 43 -11.19 0.84 -12.02
N LYS A 44 -11.31 1.21 -13.30
CA LYS A 44 -10.93 2.56 -13.79
C LYS A 44 -11.70 3.67 -13.09
N ALA A 45 -12.97 3.45 -12.79
CA ALA A 45 -13.81 4.41 -12.06
C ALA A 45 -13.29 4.72 -10.64
N ALA A 46 -12.53 3.82 -10.00
CA ALA A 46 -11.89 4.13 -8.72
C ALA A 46 -10.86 5.26 -8.85
N TYR A 47 -10.21 5.40 -10.01
CA TYR A 47 -9.26 6.49 -10.25
C TYR A 47 -9.92 7.85 -10.46
N GLU A 48 -11.23 7.90 -10.71
CA GLU A 48 -11.94 9.15 -10.93
C GLU A 48 -12.10 9.90 -9.60
N THR A 49 -12.42 9.16 -8.52
CA THR A 49 -12.58 9.71 -7.16
C THR A 49 -11.25 9.80 -6.40
N GLU A 50 -11.13 10.72 -5.44
CA GLU A 50 -9.94 10.83 -4.59
C GLU A 50 -9.82 9.64 -3.63
N GLN A 51 -10.93 9.21 -3.02
CA GLN A 51 -10.98 8.06 -2.13
C GLN A 51 -10.61 6.76 -2.85
N GLY A 52 -11.15 6.54 -4.06
CA GLY A 52 -10.80 5.36 -4.85
C GLY A 52 -9.33 5.34 -5.28
N ARG A 53 -8.73 6.51 -5.58
CA ARG A 53 -7.28 6.62 -5.82
C ARG A 53 -6.47 6.21 -4.61
N PHE A 54 -6.84 6.68 -3.42
CA PHE A 54 -6.15 6.30 -2.18
C PHE A 54 -6.21 4.78 -1.95
N LEU A 55 -7.39 4.18 -2.06
CA LEU A 55 -7.59 2.73 -1.92
C LEU A 55 -6.79 1.94 -2.96
N ALA A 56 -6.76 2.41 -4.21
CA ALA A 56 -5.97 1.79 -5.28
C ALA A 56 -4.45 1.82 -4.99
N ILE A 57 -3.94 2.93 -4.46
CA ILE A 57 -2.54 3.07 -4.06
C ILE A 57 -2.23 2.15 -2.87
N GLU A 58 -3.09 2.11 -1.85
CA GLU A 58 -2.94 1.25 -0.68
C GLU A 58 -2.93 -0.23 -1.10
N LEU A 59 -3.88 -0.66 -1.94
CA LEU A 59 -3.95 -2.02 -2.48
C LEU A 59 -2.65 -2.39 -3.20
N ARG A 60 -2.15 -1.51 -4.07
CA ARG A 60 -0.89 -1.73 -4.80
C ARG A 60 0.30 -1.89 -3.86
N ASN A 61 0.37 -1.07 -2.81
CA ASN A 61 1.43 -1.17 -1.81
C ASN A 61 1.37 -2.49 -1.04
N LEU A 62 0.16 -2.90 -0.62
CA LEU A 62 -0.04 -4.17 0.09
C LEU A 62 0.28 -5.39 -0.77
N LEU A 63 -0.07 -5.36 -2.06
CA LEU A 63 0.30 -6.42 -3.00
C LEU A 63 1.81 -6.54 -3.17
N ARG A 64 2.51 -5.39 -3.24
CA ARG A 64 3.98 -5.36 -3.25
C ARG A 64 4.54 -5.91 -1.94
N THR A 65 3.99 -5.52 -0.80
CA THR A 65 4.42 -6.08 0.48
C THR A 65 4.20 -7.59 0.50
N ARG A 66 3.01 -8.06 0.10
CA ARG A 66 2.68 -9.48 0.03
C ARG A 66 3.66 -10.27 -0.83
N SER A 67 4.06 -9.77 -2.00
CA SER A 67 5.03 -10.45 -2.87
C SER A 67 6.45 -10.48 -2.30
N THR A 68 6.80 -9.51 -1.45
CA THR A 68 8.07 -9.52 -0.71
C THR A 68 8.04 -10.40 0.54
N LEU A 69 6.86 -10.67 1.11
CA LEU A 69 6.70 -11.56 2.25
C LEU A 69 6.77 -13.02 1.80
N GLY A 70 7.56 -13.83 2.50
CA GLY A 70 7.54 -15.29 2.31
C GLY A 70 6.23 -15.89 2.81
N SER A 71 5.85 -17.06 2.28
CA SER A 71 4.60 -17.76 2.62
C SER A 71 4.42 -18.10 4.11
N LYS A 72 5.51 -18.07 4.90
CA LYS A 72 5.51 -18.33 6.35
C LYS A 72 5.67 -17.07 7.20
N HIS A 73 5.56 -15.88 6.61
CA HIS A 73 5.76 -14.64 7.36
C HIS A 73 4.58 -14.38 8.33
N PRO A 74 4.83 -14.04 9.61
CA PRO A 74 3.78 -13.91 10.62
C PRO A 74 2.77 -12.79 10.34
N THR A 75 3.16 -11.75 9.61
CA THR A 75 2.26 -10.63 9.25
C THR A 75 1.49 -10.85 7.94
N LEU A 76 1.80 -11.91 7.19
CA LEU A 76 1.12 -12.24 5.93
C LEU A 76 -0.41 -12.33 6.08
N PRO A 77 -0.98 -13.04 7.07
CA PRO A 77 -2.44 -13.12 7.21
C PRO A 77 -3.09 -11.74 7.42
N MET A 78 -2.40 -10.83 8.12
CA MET A 78 -2.89 -9.46 8.32
C MET A 78 -2.90 -8.67 7.00
N VAL A 79 -1.86 -8.81 6.19
CA VAL A 79 -1.77 -8.16 4.87
C VAL A 79 -2.84 -8.71 3.93
N GLU A 80 -3.08 -10.02 3.92
CA GLU A 80 -4.13 -10.64 3.10
C GLU A 80 -5.53 -10.20 3.51
N ALA A 81 -5.82 -10.15 4.81
CA ALA A 81 -7.09 -9.63 5.31
C ALA A 81 -7.33 -8.18 4.87
N ARG A 82 -6.29 -7.33 4.91
CA ARG A 82 -6.40 -5.93 4.47
C ARG A 82 -6.60 -5.79 2.96
N ILE A 83 -5.94 -6.65 2.17
CA ILE A 83 -6.15 -6.70 0.71
C ILE A 83 -7.60 -7.06 0.41
N GLU A 84 -8.15 -8.06 1.10
CA GLU A 84 -9.54 -8.48 0.91
C GLU A 84 -10.52 -7.37 1.28
N GLU A 85 -10.33 -6.70 2.42
CA GLU A 85 -11.14 -5.55 2.84
C GLU A 85 -11.15 -4.43 1.78
N ILE A 86 -9.98 -4.00 1.31
CA ILE A 86 -9.89 -2.93 0.30
C ILE A 86 -10.50 -3.38 -1.03
N SER A 87 -10.37 -4.66 -1.39
CA SER A 87 -11.00 -5.18 -2.61
C SER A 87 -12.52 -5.10 -2.54
N GLN A 88 -13.12 -5.38 -1.38
CA GLN A 88 -14.57 -5.24 -1.16
C GLN A 88 -15.01 -3.77 -1.22
N LEU A 89 -14.20 -2.85 -0.69
CA LEU A 89 -14.45 -1.41 -0.80
C LEU A 89 -14.37 -0.88 -2.24
N LEU A 90 -13.62 -1.57 -3.11
CA LEU A 90 -13.48 -1.21 -4.52
C LEU A 90 -14.59 -1.79 -5.41
N GLU A 91 -15.34 -2.81 -4.97
CA GLU A 91 -16.41 -3.43 -5.75
C GLU A 91 -17.53 -2.45 -6.20
N PRO A 92 -17.98 -1.47 -5.39
CA PRO A 92 -18.94 -0.47 -5.85
C PRO A 92 -18.46 0.34 -7.06
N TYR A 93 -17.15 0.56 -7.20
CA TYR A 93 -16.59 1.28 -8.35
C TYR A 93 -16.54 0.41 -9.61
N ARG A 94 -16.70 -0.92 -9.47
CA ARG A 94 -16.71 -1.85 -10.60
C ARG A 94 -18.05 -1.83 -11.34
N THR A 95 -19.14 -1.71 -10.60
CA THR A 95 -20.51 -1.71 -11.14
C THR A 95 -20.92 -0.36 -11.73
N VAL A 96 -20.25 0.72 -11.33
CA VAL A 96 -20.50 2.09 -11.79
C VAL A 96 -19.72 2.43 -13.07
N ALA A 97 -19.15 1.43 -13.77
CA ALA A 97 -18.40 1.67 -15.01
C ALA A 97 -19.22 2.55 -15.97
N PRO A 98 -18.83 3.82 -16.20
CA PRO A 98 -19.54 4.66 -17.12
C PRO A 98 -19.32 4.06 -18.51
N GLU A 99 -20.42 3.73 -19.19
CA GLU A 99 -20.34 3.47 -20.63
C GLU A 99 -19.65 4.69 -21.25
N PRO A 100 -18.53 4.50 -21.99
CA PRO A 100 -17.86 5.63 -22.59
C PRO A 100 -18.84 6.26 -23.59
N ALA A 101 -19.37 7.43 -23.24
CA ALA A 101 -20.19 8.20 -24.16
C ALA A 101 -19.41 8.33 -25.48
N PRO A 102 -20.00 7.93 -26.63
CA PRO A 102 -19.29 7.89 -27.90
C PRO A 102 -18.75 9.28 -28.19
N ASN A 103 -17.43 9.41 -28.15
CA ASN A 103 -16.76 10.68 -28.26
C ASN A 103 -17.03 11.25 -29.67
N PRO A 104 -17.75 12.38 -29.81
CA PRO A 104 -18.20 12.88 -31.11
C PRO A 104 -17.03 13.30 -32.02
N PHE A 105 -15.81 13.39 -31.49
CA PHE A 105 -14.58 13.73 -32.22
C PHE A 105 -13.82 12.52 -32.79
N GLN A 106 -14.28 11.28 -32.57
CA GLN A 106 -13.63 10.09 -33.16
C GLN A 106 -14.00 9.84 -34.64
N LYS A 107 -14.90 10.66 -35.21
CA LYS A 107 -15.14 10.64 -36.66
C LYS A 107 -14.08 11.49 -37.34
N ARG A 108 -13.09 10.81 -37.96
CA ARG A 108 -12.25 11.22 -39.10
C ARG A 108 -10.75 10.99 -38.84
N GLY A 109 -10.32 9.74 -38.96
CA GLY A 109 -8.90 9.40 -38.93
C GLY A 109 -8.58 7.95 -39.29
N GLU A 110 -9.48 7.27 -40.00
CA GLU A 110 -9.10 6.05 -40.72
C GLU A 110 -8.20 6.50 -41.90
N ASN A 111 -6.96 5.99 -41.92
CA ASN A 111 -5.92 6.12 -42.96
C ASN A 111 -4.87 7.25 -42.76
N ALA A 112 -3.80 6.96 -41.98
CA ALA A 112 -2.40 7.18 -42.40
C ALA A 112 -1.38 6.73 -41.31
N MET A 113 -0.85 5.51 -41.46
CA MET A 113 0.56 5.06 -41.35
C MET A 113 1.53 5.54 -40.21
N PRO A 114 2.68 4.84 -40.02
CA PRO A 114 3.22 4.50 -38.70
C PRO A 114 4.31 5.44 -38.17
N ALA A 115 4.51 5.29 -36.86
CA ALA A 115 5.67 5.65 -36.03
C ALA A 115 6.87 6.30 -36.73
N SER A 116 7.17 7.55 -36.35
CA SER A 116 8.55 8.05 -36.24
C SER A 116 8.61 9.31 -35.35
N ARG A 117 9.46 9.20 -34.32
CA ARG A 117 10.20 10.26 -33.61
C ARG A 117 9.99 11.70 -34.11
N GLN A 118 9.74 12.62 -33.17
CA GLN A 118 10.70 13.68 -32.83
C GLN A 118 10.25 14.52 -31.62
N LEU A 119 11.23 14.77 -30.74
CA LEU A 119 11.20 15.71 -29.63
C LEU A 119 10.93 17.14 -30.13
N ALA A 120 10.08 17.88 -29.43
CA ALA A 120 10.20 19.33 -29.26
C ALA A 120 9.44 19.78 -27.99
N SER A 121 10.18 20.24 -26.98
CA SER A 121 9.72 21.08 -25.86
C SER A 121 9.59 22.55 -26.33
N PRO A 122 9.19 23.56 -25.50
CA PRO A 122 8.20 23.68 -24.40
C PRO A 122 7.28 24.95 -24.61
N PRO A 123 6.39 25.38 -23.67
CA PRO A 123 6.81 26.31 -22.60
C PRO A 123 6.10 26.15 -21.23
N THR A 124 6.88 26.37 -20.16
CA THR A 124 6.50 26.95 -18.86
C THR A 124 5.23 26.46 -18.17
N SER A 125 5.28 25.27 -17.58
CA SER A 125 4.46 24.97 -16.40
C SER A 125 5.03 25.77 -15.22
N ARG A 126 4.26 26.72 -14.69
CA ARG A 126 4.54 27.26 -13.35
C ARG A 126 4.52 26.06 -12.41
N ILE A 127 5.67 25.72 -11.85
CA ILE A 127 5.78 24.79 -10.73
C ILE A 127 5.07 25.50 -9.57
N PRO A 128 3.96 24.97 -9.03
CA PRO A 128 3.44 25.48 -7.77
C PRO A 128 4.53 25.26 -6.72
N THR A 129 5.06 26.34 -6.18
CA THR A 129 6.02 26.28 -5.08
C THR A 129 5.31 25.70 -3.85
N ASP A 130 6.00 24.86 -3.07
CA ASP A 130 5.47 24.18 -1.87
C ASP A 130 4.82 25.13 -0.84
N ASP A 131 5.07 26.44 -0.94
CA ASP A 131 4.44 27.49 -0.13
C ASP A 131 2.93 27.60 -0.34
N ASP A 132 2.42 27.36 -1.56
CA ASP A 132 0.98 27.45 -1.85
C ASP A 132 0.21 26.29 -1.18
N GLN A 133 0.76 25.08 -1.23
CA GLN A 133 0.17 23.91 -0.55
C GLN A 133 0.22 24.03 0.98
N ASN A 134 1.30 24.62 1.52
CA ASN A 134 1.42 24.87 2.96
C ASN A 134 0.44 25.93 3.45
N SER A 135 0.07 26.90 2.59
CA SER A 135 -0.91 27.93 2.94
C SER A 135 -2.32 27.32 3.07
N ASP A 136 -2.71 26.43 2.16
CA ASP A 136 -4.00 25.74 2.18
C ASP A 136 -4.13 24.79 3.39
N LEU A 137 -3.06 24.06 3.74
CA LEU A 137 -3.04 23.21 4.92
C LEU A 137 -3.22 24.01 6.22
N ARG A 138 -2.61 25.19 6.32
CA ARG A 138 -2.77 26.09 7.48
C ARG A 138 -4.20 26.62 7.58
N VAL A 139 -4.82 26.96 6.45
CA VAL A 139 -6.23 27.38 6.41
C VAL A 139 -7.16 26.25 6.86
N LEU A 140 -6.95 25.03 6.35
CA LEU A 140 -7.72 23.84 6.76
C LEU A 140 -7.55 23.53 8.25
N LEU A 141 -6.34 23.66 8.79
CA LEU A 141 -6.08 23.45 10.21
C LEU A 141 -6.82 24.47 11.08
N VAL A 142 -6.81 25.76 10.70
CA VAL A 142 -7.54 26.81 11.41
C VAL A 142 -9.04 26.54 11.38
N GLU A 143 -9.58 26.14 10.23
CA GLU A 143 -11.00 25.78 10.10
C GLU A 143 -11.37 24.57 10.97
N LEU A 144 -10.52 23.54 10.98
CA LEU A 144 -10.72 22.35 11.81
C LEU A 144 -10.74 22.72 13.30
N MET A 145 -9.79 23.54 13.75
CA MET A 145 -9.74 24.01 15.15
C MET A 145 -11.00 24.79 15.54
N GLN A 146 -11.54 25.63 14.65
CA GLN A 146 -12.79 26.36 14.89
C GLN A 146 -14.00 25.43 14.99
N ARG A 147 -14.07 24.41 14.13
CA ARG A 147 -15.12 23.40 14.17
C ARG A 147 -15.07 22.59 15.46
N VAL A 148 -13.88 22.15 15.88
CA VAL A 148 -13.69 21.43 17.15
C VAL A 148 -14.14 22.29 18.33
N ARG A 149 -13.70 23.55 18.42
CA ARG A 149 -14.12 24.47 19.48
C ARG A 149 -15.64 24.66 19.54
N THR A 150 -16.28 24.75 18.37
CA THR A 150 -17.74 24.87 18.28
C THR A 150 -18.45 23.61 18.79
N LEU A 151 -17.89 22.43 18.49
CA LEU A 151 -18.41 21.16 18.99
C LEU A 151 -18.21 21.05 20.50
N GLU A 152 -17.05 21.40 21.03
CA GLU A 152 -16.77 21.42 22.47
C GLU A 152 -17.77 22.31 23.22
N LEU A 153 -18.01 23.53 22.75
CA LEU A 153 -19.00 24.44 23.35
C LEU A 153 -20.43 23.88 23.29
N ARG A 154 -20.78 23.20 22.19
CA ARG A 154 -22.10 22.55 22.06
C ARG A 154 -22.23 21.37 23.03
N VAL A 155 -21.20 20.56 23.17
CA VAL A 155 -21.16 19.46 24.13
C VAL A 155 -21.26 19.99 25.55
N GLU A 156 -20.47 21.00 25.91
CA GLU A 156 -20.53 21.63 27.25
C GLU A 156 -21.94 22.18 27.55
N LYS A 157 -22.56 22.87 26.59
CA LYS A 157 -23.94 23.37 26.74
C LYS A 157 -24.96 22.25 26.89
N LEU A 158 -24.75 21.10 26.24
CA LEU A 158 -25.62 19.93 26.39
C LEU A 158 -25.40 19.26 27.75
N GLU A 159 -24.15 19.13 28.19
CA GLU A 159 -23.82 18.59 29.52
C GLU A 159 -24.40 19.46 30.64
N GLN A 160 -24.34 20.78 30.52
CA GLN A 160 -24.97 21.72 31.48
C GLN A 160 -26.50 21.62 31.51
N LYS A 161 -27.15 21.26 30.41
CA LYS A 161 -28.60 21.06 30.35
C LYS A 161 -29.06 19.72 30.92
N LEU A 162 -28.16 18.73 30.91
CA LEU A 162 -28.42 17.38 31.39
C LEU A 162 -28.11 17.24 32.89
N ARG A 163 -27.31 18.15 33.45
CA ARG A 163 -27.14 18.33 34.89
C ARG A 163 -28.26 19.20 35.46
#